data_AF-A0A1B2HSS9-F1
#
_entry.id   AF-A0A1B2HSS9-F1
#
_cell.length_a   1.000
_cell.length_b   1.000
_cell.length_c   1.000
_cell.angle_alpha   90.00
_cell.angle_beta   90.00
_cell.angle_gamma   90.00
#
_symmetry.space_group_name_H-M   'P 1'
#
loop_
_entity.id
_entity.type
_entity.pdbx_description
1 polymer ?
#
loop_
_entity_poly.entity_id
_entity_poly.type
_entity_poly.pdbx_seq_one_letter_code
_entity_poly.pdbx_strand_id
1 'polypeptide(L)'
;MAAVAWGGRRLSSRHDAEVLPTRRAPLEDIRERLLATDAGVRLGALRDWAEHGTRSVAHRQPALDVLCEALRELPWPGTETDQRWRMVLQATVTAHLRPGPGFWLGSDLDLRHTTLVDFDLSQCRVRDVRLDGTRLLGETRFDRTTFLGQVSADDACFGRHAVFTQSVFARGLSLRGTAVCGNGEFSHVHVAGPVALRGARFSGRADFTCARFGSDLDSAGVRFGGRAVFRRAWFAGAASFAGAWFRGREDFVDAAFGGESSFENTRFGHRIHAD
;
A
#
# COMPACT_ATOMS: atom_id res chain seq x y z
N MET A 1 -5.38 -91.80 3.04
CA MET A 1 -4.96 -90.85 4.09
C MET A 1 -4.19 -89.72 3.43
N ALA A 2 -4.61 -88.48 3.70
CA ALA A 2 -4.14 -87.27 3.04
C ALA A 2 -2.76 -86.82 3.53
N ALA A 3 -1.94 -86.23 2.63
CA ALA A 3 -0.84 -85.32 2.98
C ALA A 3 -0.55 -84.39 1.77
N VAL A 4 -1.18 -83.20 1.75
CA VAL A 4 -0.61 -81.86 2.04
C VAL A 4 0.32 -81.32 0.95
N ALA A 5 -0.15 -80.22 0.34
CA ALA A 5 0.47 -79.42 -0.71
C ALA A 5 1.54 -78.44 -0.19
N TRP A 6 2.53 -78.14 -1.03
CA TRP A 6 3.39 -76.95 -0.91
C TRP A 6 3.44 -76.21 -2.25
N GLY A 7 2.47 -75.31 -2.45
CA GLY A 7 2.52 -74.30 -3.50
C GLY A 7 3.20 -73.04 -2.95
N GLY A 8 4.48 -72.85 -3.28
CA GLY A 8 5.21 -71.63 -2.96
C GLY A 8 4.68 -70.46 -3.80
N ARG A 9 3.88 -69.57 -3.19
CA ARG A 9 3.63 -68.23 -3.72
C ARG A 9 4.31 -67.22 -2.81
N ARG A 10 5.34 -66.57 -3.36
CA ARG A 10 5.88 -65.32 -2.82
C ARG A 10 4.82 -64.24 -3.01
N LEU A 11 4.43 -63.59 -1.93
CA LEU A 11 3.77 -62.28 -1.96
C LEU A 11 4.54 -61.34 -1.03
N SER A 12 5.53 -60.67 -1.62
CA SER A 12 5.84 -59.26 -1.33
C SER A 12 4.57 -58.44 -1.63
N SER A 13 4.25 -57.30 -1.03
CA SER A 13 4.99 -56.31 -0.26
C SER A 13 3.94 -55.36 0.33
N ARG A 14 4.30 -54.74 1.46
CA ARG A 14 4.05 -53.34 1.86
C ARG A 14 2.79 -52.68 1.28
N HIS A 15 1.85 -52.39 2.18
CA HIS A 15 0.94 -51.27 2.02
C HIS A 15 1.77 -49.98 2.04
N ASP A 16 2.23 -49.55 0.87
CA ASP A 16 2.69 -48.19 0.68
C ASP A 16 1.43 -47.31 0.65
N ALA A 17 1.29 -46.47 1.66
CA ALA A 17 0.34 -45.37 1.62
C ALA A 17 0.72 -44.48 0.44
N GLU A 18 -0.15 -44.39 -0.56
CA GLU A 18 -0.05 -43.42 -1.64
C GLU A 18 -0.12 -42.01 -1.04
N VAL A 19 1.05 -41.46 -0.74
CA VAL A 19 1.22 -40.01 -0.63
C VAL A 19 1.03 -39.48 -2.05
N LEU A 20 -0.18 -39.02 -2.35
CA LEU A 20 -0.47 -38.24 -3.55
C LEU A 20 0.61 -37.17 -3.70
N PRO A 21 1.31 -37.07 -4.84
CA PRO A 21 2.30 -36.04 -5.03
C PRO A 21 1.56 -34.71 -4.98
N THR A 22 1.84 -33.88 -3.97
CA THR A 22 1.41 -32.48 -3.91
C THR A 22 1.98 -31.79 -5.15
N ARG A 23 1.21 -31.80 -6.23
CA ARG A 23 1.53 -31.12 -7.48
C ARG A 23 1.56 -29.65 -7.10
N ARG A 24 2.76 -29.09 -6.96
CA ARG A 24 2.96 -27.67 -6.63
C ARG A 24 2.14 -26.88 -7.65
N ALA A 25 1.05 -26.26 -7.18
CA ALA A 25 0.15 -25.53 -8.05
C ALA A 25 0.91 -24.36 -8.71
N PRO A 26 0.76 -24.15 -10.04
CA PRO A 26 1.20 -22.94 -10.69
C PRO A 26 0.61 -21.71 -9.99
N LEU A 27 1.32 -20.58 -9.98
CA LEU A 27 0.82 -19.32 -9.40
C LEU A 27 -0.54 -18.89 -10.00
N GLU A 28 -0.77 -19.18 -11.27
CA GLU A 28 -2.05 -18.99 -11.97
C GLU A 28 -3.19 -19.78 -11.32
N ASP A 29 -2.98 -21.07 -11.01
CA ASP A 29 -3.97 -21.91 -10.33
C ASP A 29 -4.26 -21.40 -8.91
N ILE A 30 -3.22 -20.93 -8.20
CA ILE A 30 -3.39 -20.30 -6.89
C ILE A 30 -4.25 -19.04 -7.04
N ARG A 31 -3.99 -18.18 -8.01
CA ARG A 31 -4.78 -16.95 -8.25
C ARG A 31 -6.25 -17.26 -8.53
N GLU A 32 -6.53 -18.18 -9.44
CA GLU A 32 -7.91 -18.59 -9.77
C GLU A 32 -8.66 -19.09 -8.54
N ARG A 33 -8.00 -19.91 -7.71
CA ARG A 33 -8.61 -20.43 -6.48
C ARG A 33 -8.75 -19.37 -5.37
N LEU A 34 -7.90 -18.35 -5.34
CA LEU A 34 -8.09 -17.19 -4.44
C LEU A 34 -9.34 -16.37 -4.80
N LEU A 35 -9.80 -16.43 -6.05
CA LEU A 35 -11.00 -15.74 -6.56
C LEU A 35 -12.26 -16.62 -6.54
N ALA A 36 -12.14 -17.92 -6.26
CA ALA A 36 -13.26 -18.85 -6.19
C ALA A 36 -14.34 -18.38 -5.20
N THR A 37 -15.60 -18.76 -5.37
CA THR A 37 -16.68 -18.39 -4.45
C THR A 37 -16.68 -19.21 -3.17
N ASP A 38 -16.16 -20.43 -3.21
CA ASP A 38 -16.08 -21.33 -2.07
C ASP A 38 -14.97 -20.93 -1.08
N ALA A 39 -15.34 -20.82 0.19
CA ALA A 39 -14.41 -20.41 1.24
C ALA A 39 -13.30 -21.45 1.51
N GLY A 40 -13.60 -22.74 1.38
CA GLY A 40 -12.62 -23.81 1.53
C GLY A 40 -11.56 -23.77 0.43
N VAL A 41 -11.98 -23.52 -0.81
CA VAL A 41 -11.09 -23.35 -1.97
C VAL A 41 -10.18 -22.13 -1.78
N ARG A 42 -10.73 -20.98 -1.36
CA ARG A 42 -9.96 -19.76 -1.04
C ARG A 42 -8.89 -20.02 0.02
N LEU A 43 -9.26 -20.68 1.11
CA LEU A 43 -8.33 -21.00 2.21
C LEU A 43 -7.26 -22.01 1.78
N GLY A 44 -7.62 -23.01 0.96
CA GLY A 44 -6.66 -23.94 0.35
C GLY A 44 -5.64 -23.21 -0.52
N ALA A 45 -6.11 -22.30 -1.37
CA ALA A 45 -5.24 -21.49 -2.22
C ALA A 45 -4.29 -20.60 -1.41
N LEU A 46 -4.77 -19.98 -0.33
CA LEU A 46 -3.94 -19.15 0.54
C LEU A 46 -2.85 -19.96 1.27
N ARG A 47 -3.12 -21.23 1.59
CA ARG A 47 -2.11 -22.15 2.17
C ARG A 47 -1.05 -22.51 1.13
N ASP A 48 -1.46 -22.87 -0.08
CA ASP A 48 -0.55 -23.19 -1.18
C ASP A 48 0.31 -21.97 -1.56
N TRP A 49 -0.29 -20.78 -1.52
CA TRP A 49 0.37 -19.49 -1.67
C TRP A 49 1.46 -19.28 -0.61
N ALA A 50 1.13 -19.50 0.67
CA ALA A 50 2.08 -19.33 1.77
C ALA A 50 3.25 -20.32 1.66
N GLU A 51 2.97 -21.58 1.30
CA GLU A 51 4.02 -22.56 1.03
C GLU A 51 4.91 -22.11 -0.14
N HIS A 52 4.33 -21.62 -1.23
CA HIS A 52 5.09 -21.12 -2.36
C HIS A 52 6.03 -19.95 -1.97
N GLY A 53 5.49 -18.91 -1.34
CA GLY A 53 6.25 -17.68 -1.02
C GLY A 53 7.36 -17.88 0.00
N THR A 54 7.22 -18.87 0.90
CA THR A 54 8.21 -19.18 1.93
C THR A 54 9.36 -20.08 1.46
N ARG A 55 9.25 -20.72 0.28
CA ARG A 55 10.28 -21.65 -0.24
C ARG A 55 11.64 -20.99 -0.45
N SER A 56 11.68 -19.79 -1.01
CA SER A 56 12.91 -19.01 -1.16
C SER A 56 12.62 -17.55 -1.41
N VAL A 57 13.65 -16.70 -1.28
CA VAL A 57 13.54 -15.27 -1.55
C VAL A 57 13.03 -14.97 -2.96
N ALA A 58 13.43 -15.78 -3.95
CA ALA A 58 13.02 -15.60 -5.35
C ALA A 58 11.51 -15.80 -5.59
N HIS A 59 10.81 -16.50 -4.69
CA HIS A 59 9.37 -16.75 -4.81
C HIS A 59 8.50 -15.70 -4.12
N ARG A 60 9.09 -14.83 -3.29
CA ARG A 60 8.34 -13.86 -2.47
C ARG A 60 7.63 -12.80 -3.32
N GLN A 61 8.33 -12.21 -4.30
CA GLN A 61 7.73 -11.20 -5.17
C GLN A 61 6.63 -11.80 -6.06
N PRO A 62 6.86 -12.91 -6.80
CA PRO A 62 5.80 -13.56 -7.56
C PRO A 62 4.57 -13.95 -6.73
N ALA A 63 4.78 -14.38 -5.47
CA ALA A 63 3.69 -14.63 -4.54
C ALA A 63 2.91 -13.36 -4.19
N LEU A 64 3.57 -12.24 -3.86
CA LEU A 64 2.89 -10.97 -3.60
C LEU A 64 2.14 -10.44 -4.83
N ASP A 65 2.73 -10.60 -6.02
CA ASP A 65 2.12 -10.18 -7.28
C ASP A 65 0.77 -10.89 -7.47
N VAL A 66 0.69 -12.19 -7.20
CA VAL A 66 -0.58 -12.95 -7.21
C VAL A 66 -1.61 -12.41 -6.22
N LEU A 67 -1.22 -12.04 -4.99
CA LEU A 67 -2.17 -11.43 -4.05
C LEU A 67 -2.65 -10.06 -4.52
N CYS A 68 -1.75 -9.25 -5.10
CA CYS A 68 -2.10 -7.94 -5.64
C CYS A 68 -3.02 -8.06 -6.86
N GLU A 69 -2.78 -9.03 -7.74
CA GLU A 69 -3.67 -9.38 -8.85
C GLU A 69 -5.04 -9.85 -8.35
N ALA A 70 -5.08 -10.77 -7.38
CA ALA A 70 -6.35 -11.21 -6.79
C ALA A 70 -7.12 -10.04 -6.16
N LEU A 71 -6.45 -9.13 -5.44
CA LEU A 71 -7.08 -7.93 -4.88
C LEU A 71 -7.69 -7.01 -5.96
N ARG A 72 -7.01 -6.87 -7.10
CA ARG A 72 -7.49 -6.10 -8.27
C ARG A 72 -8.71 -6.74 -8.92
N GLU A 73 -8.73 -8.06 -9.04
CA GLU A 73 -9.78 -8.82 -9.71
C GLU A 73 -10.99 -9.12 -8.81
N LEU A 74 -10.83 -9.08 -7.49
CA LEU A 74 -11.95 -9.27 -6.57
C LEU A 74 -13.07 -8.26 -6.87
N PRO A 75 -14.34 -8.72 -6.98
CA PRO A 75 -15.45 -7.84 -7.31
C PRO A 75 -15.65 -6.76 -6.25
N TRP A 76 -16.12 -5.59 -6.69
CA TRP A 76 -16.53 -4.50 -5.82
C TRP A 76 -17.93 -3.99 -6.23
N PRO A 77 -18.88 -3.84 -5.27
CA PRO A 77 -18.74 -4.09 -3.84
C PRO A 77 -18.67 -5.58 -3.47
N GLY A 78 -18.91 -6.48 -4.42
CA GLY A 78 -18.92 -7.93 -4.19
C GLY A 78 -19.98 -8.38 -3.18
N THR A 79 -19.91 -9.63 -2.76
CA THR A 79 -20.68 -10.16 -1.62
C THR A 79 -20.03 -9.78 -0.29
N GLU A 80 -20.74 -9.94 0.84
CA GLU A 80 -20.14 -9.78 2.17
C GLU A 80 -18.92 -10.70 2.37
N THR A 81 -18.95 -11.90 1.80
CA THR A 81 -17.82 -12.84 1.81
C THR A 81 -16.63 -12.29 1.03
N ASP A 82 -16.85 -11.63 -0.11
CA ASP A 82 -15.77 -11.00 -0.90
C ASP A 82 -15.16 -9.81 -0.17
N GLN A 83 -15.98 -9.03 0.54
CA GLN A 83 -15.51 -7.91 1.36
C GLN A 83 -14.65 -8.40 2.52
N ARG A 84 -15.10 -9.43 3.25
CA ARG A 84 -14.29 -10.06 4.30
C ARG A 84 -13.01 -10.67 3.74
N TRP A 85 -13.10 -11.32 2.59
CA TRP A 85 -11.93 -11.93 1.95
C TRP A 85 -10.90 -10.90 1.50
N ARG A 86 -11.33 -9.76 0.96
CA ARG A 86 -10.46 -8.62 0.66
C ARG A 86 -9.66 -8.18 1.89
N MET A 87 -10.30 -8.10 3.05
CA MET A 87 -9.61 -7.77 4.31
C MET A 87 -8.56 -8.83 4.69
N VAL A 88 -8.86 -10.11 4.48
CA VAL A 88 -7.89 -11.19 4.70
C VAL A 88 -6.68 -11.02 3.79
N LEU A 89 -6.88 -10.84 2.49
CA LEU A 89 -5.77 -10.67 1.54
C LEU A 89 -4.92 -9.44 1.85
N GLN A 90 -5.54 -8.30 2.20
CA GLN A 90 -4.83 -7.10 2.64
C GLN A 90 -4.00 -7.34 3.90
N ALA A 91 -4.56 -8.04 4.89
CA ALA A 91 -3.87 -8.38 6.12
C ALA A 91 -2.69 -9.33 5.86
N THR A 92 -2.85 -10.29 4.93
CA THR A 92 -1.77 -11.18 4.50
C THR A 92 -0.63 -10.41 3.86
N VAL A 93 -0.91 -9.52 2.91
CA VAL A 93 0.10 -8.64 2.30
C VAL A 93 0.84 -7.84 3.38
N THR A 94 0.10 -7.21 4.28
CA THR A 94 0.64 -6.37 5.36
C THR A 94 1.57 -7.15 6.29
N ALA A 95 1.18 -8.37 6.67
CA ALA A 95 1.95 -9.21 7.58
C ALA A 95 3.37 -9.50 7.05
N HIS A 96 3.51 -9.70 5.74
CA HIS A 96 4.82 -9.96 5.13
C HIS A 96 5.66 -8.70 4.88
N LEU A 97 5.11 -7.51 5.06
CA LEU A 97 5.84 -6.25 4.92
C LEU A 97 6.25 -5.65 6.27
N ARG A 98 5.70 -6.17 7.37
CA ARG A 98 6.08 -5.73 8.71
C ARG A 98 7.41 -6.36 9.13
N PRO A 99 8.43 -5.58 9.53
CA PRO A 99 9.68 -6.14 10.03
C PRO A 99 9.44 -7.09 11.21
N GLY A 100 10.01 -8.29 11.13
CA GLY A 100 9.81 -9.35 12.11
C GLY A 100 9.88 -10.74 11.47
N PRO A 101 9.44 -11.77 12.20
CA PRO A 101 9.31 -13.12 11.65
C PRO A 101 8.41 -13.12 10.41
N GLY A 102 8.88 -13.70 9.31
CA GLY A 102 8.11 -13.77 8.05
C GLY A 102 8.21 -12.53 7.16
N PHE A 103 9.03 -11.52 7.51
CA PHE A 103 9.24 -10.32 6.71
C PHE A 103 9.90 -10.61 5.34
N TRP A 104 9.29 -10.08 4.28
CA TRP A 104 9.76 -10.18 2.90
C TRP A 104 10.43 -8.86 2.50
N LEU A 105 11.74 -8.80 2.75
CA LEU A 105 12.57 -7.64 2.43
C LEU A 105 12.61 -7.38 0.92
N GLY A 106 12.49 -6.12 0.51
CA GLY A 106 12.65 -5.70 -0.89
C GLY A 106 11.41 -5.91 -1.76
N SER A 107 10.27 -6.20 -1.12
CA SER A 107 9.00 -6.41 -1.80
C SER A 107 8.39 -5.13 -2.36
N ASP A 108 7.76 -5.24 -3.51
CA ASP A 108 6.97 -4.20 -4.17
C ASP A 108 5.49 -4.53 -4.13
N LEU A 109 4.64 -3.50 -4.11
CA LEU A 109 3.20 -3.63 -4.23
C LEU A 109 2.69 -2.88 -5.45
N ASP A 110 2.00 -3.61 -6.34
CA ASP A 110 1.21 -3.01 -7.42
C ASP A 110 -0.29 -3.19 -7.15
N LEU A 111 -0.88 -2.19 -6.51
CA LEU A 111 -2.29 -2.14 -6.15
C LEU A 111 -3.04 -1.10 -6.97
N ARG A 112 -2.51 -0.70 -8.13
CA ARG A 112 -3.18 0.24 -9.05
C ARG A 112 -4.59 -0.21 -9.39
N HIS A 113 -5.50 0.75 -9.52
CA HIS A 113 -6.91 0.52 -9.88
C HIS A 113 -7.66 -0.48 -8.97
N THR A 114 -7.17 -0.67 -7.74
CA THR A 114 -7.82 -1.55 -6.75
C THR A 114 -8.86 -0.76 -5.94
N THR A 115 -9.81 -1.46 -5.32
CA THR A 115 -10.54 -0.91 -4.18
C THR A 115 -10.04 -1.56 -2.89
N LEU A 116 -9.54 -0.77 -1.96
CA LEU A 116 -9.03 -1.22 -0.67
C LEU A 116 -9.89 -0.66 0.46
N VAL A 117 -10.01 -1.38 1.57
CA VAL A 117 -10.86 -0.98 2.71
C VAL A 117 -10.02 -1.01 3.97
N ASP A 118 -9.97 0.09 4.71
CA ASP A 118 -9.19 0.24 5.95
C ASP A 118 -7.74 -0.29 5.81
N PHE A 119 -7.09 0.10 4.71
CA PHE A 119 -5.79 -0.43 4.33
C PHE A 119 -4.67 0.13 5.23
N ASP A 120 -3.88 -0.77 5.80
CA ASP A 120 -2.89 -0.43 6.81
C ASP A 120 -1.52 -1.03 6.48
N LEU A 121 -0.55 -0.19 6.19
CA LEU A 121 0.88 -0.54 6.08
C LEU A 121 1.72 0.10 7.19
N SER A 122 1.09 0.49 8.30
CA SER A 122 1.77 1.15 9.41
C SER A 122 2.87 0.27 9.96
N GLN A 123 4.02 0.87 10.22
CA GLN A 123 5.24 0.20 10.70
C GLN A 123 5.78 -0.87 9.74
N CYS A 124 5.35 -0.88 8.46
CA CYS A 124 5.93 -1.75 7.45
C CYS A 124 7.21 -1.17 6.84
N ARG A 125 7.97 -2.04 6.16
CA ARG A 125 9.06 -1.67 5.29
C ARG A 125 8.84 -2.30 3.92
N VAL A 126 8.73 -1.48 2.90
CA VAL A 126 8.41 -1.88 1.53
C VAL A 126 9.32 -1.13 0.55
N ARG A 127 9.60 -1.70 -0.62
CA ARG A 127 10.40 -1.01 -1.64
C ARG A 127 9.51 -0.07 -2.43
N ASP A 128 8.81 -0.55 -3.44
CA ASP A 128 7.93 0.29 -4.27
C ASP A 128 6.44 0.07 -3.90
N VAL A 129 5.63 1.13 -3.93
CA VAL A 129 4.17 1.03 -3.75
C VAL A 129 3.46 1.84 -4.82
N ARG A 130 2.63 1.16 -5.62
CA ARG A 130 1.81 1.76 -6.67
C ARG A 130 0.33 1.65 -6.32
N LEU A 131 -0.30 2.81 -6.16
CA LEU A 131 -1.71 3.00 -5.81
C LEU A 131 -2.41 3.90 -6.83
N ASP A 132 -1.83 4.08 -8.02
CA ASP A 132 -2.38 4.93 -9.08
C ASP A 132 -3.84 4.54 -9.40
N GLY A 133 -4.76 5.50 -9.38
CA GLY A 133 -6.19 5.30 -9.62
C GLY A 133 -6.91 4.40 -8.60
N THR A 134 -6.33 4.15 -7.43
CA THR A 134 -6.90 3.28 -6.39
C THR A 134 -7.98 3.99 -5.59
N ARG A 135 -9.03 3.26 -5.21
CA ARG A 135 -10.05 3.72 -4.26
C ARG A 135 -9.72 3.16 -2.88
N LEU A 136 -9.36 4.02 -1.94
CA LEU A 136 -9.04 3.66 -0.57
C LEU A 136 -10.18 4.09 0.35
N LEU A 137 -11.04 3.14 0.69
CA LEU A 137 -12.22 3.35 1.50
C LEU A 137 -11.87 3.18 2.97
N GLY A 138 -12.53 3.98 3.82
CA GLY A 138 -12.19 3.99 5.23
C GLY A 138 -10.88 4.72 5.52
N GLU A 139 -10.27 4.41 6.65
CA GLU A 139 -9.00 5.02 7.07
C GLU A 139 -7.83 4.31 6.40
N THR A 140 -6.91 5.05 5.76
CA THR A 140 -5.69 4.45 5.21
C THR A 140 -4.48 4.89 6.00
N ARG A 141 -3.67 3.92 6.42
CA ARG A 141 -2.53 4.17 7.30
C ARG A 141 -1.22 3.67 6.70
N PHE A 142 -0.23 4.54 6.77
CA PHE A 142 1.17 4.34 6.45
C PHE A 142 2.04 4.95 7.55
N ASP A 143 1.53 4.99 8.79
CA ASP A 143 2.27 5.65 9.88
C ASP A 143 3.53 4.85 10.21
N ARG A 144 4.65 5.56 10.34
CA ARG A 144 5.97 4.95 10.60
C ARG A 144 6.40 3.92 9.56
N THR A 145 5.85 3.97 8.35
CA THR A 145 6.25 3.09 7.24
C THR A 145 7.56 3.59 6.62
N THR A 146 8.43 2.69 6.21
CA THR A 146 9.64 3.00 5.43
C THR A 146 9.50 2.50 4.01
N PHE A 147 9.48 3.43 3.06
CA PHE A 147 9.46 3.19 1.62
C PHE A 147 10.88 3.35 1.06
N LEU A 148 11.48 2.25 0.61
CA LEU A 148 12.86 2.25 0.07
C LEU A 148 12.93 2.72 -1.38
N GLY A 149 11.83 2.56 -2.11
CA GLY A 149 11.63 2.91 -3.50
C GLY A 149 10.67 4.09 -3.67
N GLN A 150 10.04 4.15 -4.84
CA GLN A 150 9.05 5.15 -5.19
C GLN A 150 7.67 4.79 -4.66
N VAL A 151 6.93 5.80 -4.21
CA VAL A 151 5.51 5.68 -3.88
C VAL A 151 4.71 6.56 -4.84
N SER A 152 3.71 5.96 -5.49
CA SER A 152 2.81 6.66 -6.40
C SER A 152 1.38 6.34 -6.04
N ALA A 153 0.56 7.37 -5.83
CA ALA A 153 -0.89 7.25 -5.68
C ALA A 153 -1.59 8.31 -6.54
N ASP A 154 -1.08 8.51 -7.76
CA ASP A 154 -1.61 9.47 -8.71
C ASP A 154 -3.07 9.13 -9.03
N ASP A 155 -3.94 10.15 -9.03
CA ASP A 155 -5.38 10.02 -9.23
C ASP A 155 -6.10 9.05 -8.27
N ALA A 156 -5.46 8.68 -7.16
CA ALA A 156 -6.10 7.88 -6.11
C ALA A 156 -7.14 8.69 -5.32
N CYS A 157 -8.09 7.99 -4.71
CA CYS A 157 -9.13 8.60 -3.87
C CYS A 157 -9.11 7.96 -2.48
N PHE A 158 -8.73 8.75 -1.47
CA PHE A 158 -8.83 8.41 -0.05
C PHE A 158 -10.17 8.88 0.49
N GLY A 159 -11.05 7.92 0.78
CA GLY A 159 -12.43 8.16 1.21
C GLY A 159 -12.55 8.78 2.61
N ARG A 160 -11.54 8.60 3.48
CA ARG A 160 -11.43 9.29 4.78
C ARG A 160 -10.02 9.87 4.98
N HIS A 161 -9.37 9.51 6.09
CA HIS A 161 -8.06 9.99 6.47
C HIS A 161 -6.97 9.23 5.74
N ALA A 162 -5.93 9.95 5.31
CA ALA A 162 -4.70 9.38 4.76
C ALA A 162 -3.56 9.71 5.74
N VAL A 163 -3.11 8.71 6.48
CA VAL A 163 -2.18 8.88 7.60
C VAL A 163 -0.79 8.41 7.21
N PHE A 164 0.15 9.35 7.09
CA PHE A 164 1.56 9.14 6.76
C PHE A 164 2.50 9.56 7.90
N THR A 165 1.97 9.87 9.08
CA THR A 165 2.73 10.39 10.21
C THR A 165 4.01 9.59 10.48
N GLN A 166 5.15 10.27 10.59
CA GLN A 166 6.48 9.69 10.85
C GLN A 166 6.97 8.67 9.78
N SER A 167 6.39 8.66 8.58
CA SER A 167 6.87 7.80 7.49
C SER A 167 8.12 8.36 6.81
N VAL A 168 8.88 7.45 6.18
CA VAL A 168 10.15 7.76 5.51
C VAL A 168 10.08 7.29 4.06
N PHE A 169 10.41 8.17 3.12
CA PHE A 169 10.46 7.90 1.68
C PHE A 169 11.87 8.15 1.15
N ALA A 170 12.55 7.09 0.72
CA ALA A 170 13.94 7.17 0.29
C ALA A 170 14.11 7.71 -1.14
N ARG A 171 13.08 7.63 -2.00
CA ARG A 171 13.21 8.00 -3.43
C ARG A 171 12.20 9.03 -3.93
N GLY A 172 10.98 9.08 -3.40
CA GLY A 172 9.99 10.07 -3.78
C GLY A 172 8.56 9.65 -3.45
N LEU A 173 7.65 10.63 -3.54
CA LEU A 173 6.22 10.46 -3.31
C LEU A 173 5.43 11.26 -4.36
N SER A 174 4.60 10.57 -5.14
CA SER A 174 3.66 11.20 -6.08
C SER A 174 2.22 11.01 -5.61
N LEU A 175 1.52 12.12 -5.43
CA LEU A 175 0.09 12.22 -5.12
C LEU A 175 -0.59 13.18 -6.11
N ARG A 176 -0.21 13.12 -7.40
CA ARG A 176 -0.75 14.04 -8.41
C ARG A 176 -2.22 13.75 -8.63
N GLY A 177 -3.05 14.79 -8.64
CA GLY A 177 -4.50 14.63 -8.84
C GLY A 177 -5.24 13.87 -7.72
N THR A 178 -4.53 13.38 -6.69
CA THR A 178 -5.11 12.61 -5.59
C THR A 178 -6.17 13.41 -4.84
N ALA A 179 -7.26 12.75 -4.47
CA ALA A 179 -8.29 13.31 -3.59
C ALA A 179 -8.23 12.67 -2.20
N VAL A 180 -8.15 13.50 -1.16
CA VAL A 180 -8.29 13.08 0.24
C VAL A 180 -9.54 13.73 0.81
N CYS A 181 -10.59 12.93 1.01
CA CYS A 181 -11.89 13.40 1.48
C CYS A 181 -11.89 13.77 2.97
N GLY A 182 -11.02 13.15 3.77
CA GLY A 182 -10.79 13.49 5.18
C GLY A 182 -9.53 14.33 5.39
N ASN A 183 -8.82 14.04 6.48
CA ASN A 183 -7.55 14.69 6.79
C ASN A 183 -6.38 13.99 6.08
N GLY A 184 -5.42 14.77 5.58
CA GLY A 184 -4.10 14.27 5.19
C GLY A 184 -3.11 14.53 6.31
N GLU A 185 -2.57 13.48 6.92
CA GLU A 185 -1.66 13.58 8.06
C GLU A 185 -0.24 13.20 7.66
N PHE A 186 0.59 14.19 7.40
CA PHE A 186 2.00 14.06 6.98
C PHE A 186 2.94 14.64 8.04
N SER A 187 2.52 14.67 9.31
CA SER A 187 3.36 15.22 10.37
C SER A 187 4.64 14.38 10.52
N HIS A 188 5.78 15.04 10.64
CA HIS A 188 7.09 14.40 10.78
C HIS A 188 7.48 13.44 9.63
N VAL A 189 6.89 13.55 8.43
CA VAL A 189 7.36 12.78 7.28
C VAL A 189 8.77 13.21 6.88
N HIS A 190 9.56 12.26 6.38
CA HIS A 190 10.84 12.52 5.75
C HIS A 190 10.81 11.98 4.32
N VAL A 191 10.90 12.87 3.33
CA VAL A 191 11.00 12.48 1.92
C VAL A 191 12.33 12.95 1.37
N ALA A 192 13.24 12.02 1.07
CA ALA A 192 14.57 12.34 0.58
C ALA A 192 14.57 12.78 -0.88
N GLY A 193 13.67 12.22 -1.69
CA GLY A 193 13.50 12.57 -3.10
C GLY A 193 12.37 13.57 -3.36
N PRO A 194 11.98 13.76 -4.62
CA PRO A 194 10.95 14.73 -4.99
C PRO A 194 9.57 14.34 -4.47
N VAL A 195 8.75 15.35 -4.20
CA VAL A 195 7.33 15.19 -3.85
C VAL A 195 6.47 15.92 -4.86
N ALA A 196 5.47 15.24 -5.41
CA ALA A 196 4.51 15.82 -6.34
C ALA A 196 3.10 15.77 -5.74
N LEU A 197 2.55 16.93 -5.40
CA LEU A 197 1.17 17.16 -4.97
C LEU A 197 0.35 17.94 -6.02
N ARG A 198 0.86 18.04 -7.25
CA ARG A 198 0.24 18.82 -8.31
C ARG A 198 -1.24 18.45 -8.49
N GLY A 199 -2.12 19.44 -8.36
CA GLY A 199 -3.56 19.27 -8.50
C GLY A 199 -4.25 18.42 -7.41
N ALA A 200 -3.51 17.98 -6.38
CA ALA A 200 -4.07 17.21 -5.27
C ALA A 200 -5.10 18.03 -4.49
N ARG A 201 -6.04 17.34 -3.83
CA ARG A 201 -7.17 17.96 -3.13
C ARG A 201 -7.29 17.38 -1.73
N PHE A 202 -7.20 18.23 -0.72
CA PHE A 202 -7.42 17.87 0.68
C PHE A 202 -8.69 18.55 1.16
N SER A 203 -9.77 17.80 1.37
CA SER A 203 -11.06 18.37 1.81
C SER A 203 -11.02 18.73 3.30
N GLY A 204 -10.34 17.92 4.12
CA GLY A 204 -10.11 18.18 5.54
C GLY A 204 -8.81 18.93 5.81
N ARG A 205 -8.28 18.79 7.04
CA ARG A 205 -6.97 19.34 7.42
C ARG A 205 -5.87 18.62 6.67
N ALA A 206 -4.91 19.36 6.13
CA ALA A 206 -3.64 18.83 5.65
C ALA A 206 -2.53 19.27 6.61
N ASP A 207 -1.89 18.30 7.28
CA ASP A 207 -0.90 18.56 8.30
C ASP A 207 0.49 18.07 7.88
N PHE A 208 1.40 19.01 7.65
CA PHE A 208 2.81 18.82 7.33
C PHE A 208 3.72 19.36 8.44
N THR A 209 3.23 19.42 9.68
CA THR A 209 4.02 19.88 10.83
C THR A 209 5.31 19.07 10.95
N CYS A 210 6.45 19.76 11.02
CA CYS A 210 7.79 19.15 11.07
C CYS A 210 8.12 18.21 9.89
N ALA A 211 7.41 18.31 8.75
CA ALA A 211 7.73 17.56 7.54
C ALA A 211 9.09 18.01 6.97
N ARG A 212 9.86 17.06 6.43
CA ARG A 212 11.16 17.31 5.80
C ARG A 212 11.13 16.85 4.35
N PHE A 213 11.20 17.81 3.44
CA PHE A 213 11.31 17.58 2.00
C PHE A 213 12.76 17.82 1.59
N GLY A 214 13.52 16.75 1.38
CA GLY A 214 14.96 16.77 1.05
C GLY A 214 15.28 17.15 -0.39
N SER A 215 14.26 17.21 -1.24
CA SER A 215 14.34 17.64 -2.65
C SER A 215 13.16 18.54 -2.98
N ASP A 216 12.83 18.67 -4.26
CA ASP A 216 11.80 19.59 -4.74
C ASP A 216 10.39 19.12 -4.34
N LEU A 217 9.55 20.10 -3.99
CA LEU A 217 8.12 19.94 -3.75
C LEU A 217 7.34 20.68 -4.84
N ASP A 218 6.65 19.94 -5.71
CA ASP A 218 5.68 20.49 -6.66
C ASP A 218 4.27 20.37 -6.09
N SER A 219 3.77 21.46 -5.51
CA SER A 219 2.37 21.60 -5.06
C SER A 219 1.56 22.52 -5.98
N ALA A 220 1.94 22.64 -7.26
CA ALA A 220 1.23 23.51 -8.17
C ALA A 220 -0.25 23.12 -8.30
N GLY A 221 -1.15 24.10 -8.17
CA GLY A 221 -2.59 23.89 -8.28
C GLY A 221 -3.21 23.02 -7.18
N VAL A 222 -2.48 22.72 -6.09
CA VAL A 222 -3.02 22.00 -4.94
C VAL A 222 -4.20 22.76 -4.31
N ARG A 223 -5.19 22.05 -3.79
CA ARG A 223 -6.38 22.64 -3.15
C ARG A 223 -6.51 22.15 -1.73
N PHE A 224 -6.32 23.06 -0.77
CA PHE A 224 -6.54 22.82 0.65
C PHE A 224 -7.93 23.38 1.04
N GLY A 225 -8.90 22.49 1.15
CA GLY A 225 -10.28 22.79 1.57
C GLY A 225 -10.38 23.13 3.05
N GLY A 226 -9.63 22.40 3.89
CA GLY A 226 -9.46 22.68 5.32
C GLY A 226 -8.19 23.48 5.62
N ARG A 227 -7.76 23.44 6.89
CA ARG A 227 -6.51 24.08 7.34
C ARG A 227 -5.29 23.37 6.73
N ALA A 228 -4.33 24.12 6.22
CA ALA A 228 -3.04 23.61 5.75
C ALA A 228 -1.94 24.02 6.73
N VAL A 229 -1.30 23.07 7.41
CA VAL A 229 -0.34 23.35 8.48
C VAL A 229 1.05 22.91 8.03
N PHE A 230 1.99 23.83 7.94
CA PHE A 230 3.39 23.61 7.56
C PHE A 230 4.35 24.08 8.67
N ARG A 231 3.88 24.15 9.91
CA ARG A 231 4.69 24.61 11.05
C ARG A 231 5.98 23.83 11.14
N ARG A 232 7.12 24.54 11.21
CA ARG A 232 8.45 23.94 11.29
C ARG A 232 8.76 22.94 10.16
N ALA A 233 8.04 23.01 9.04
CA ALA A 233 8.36 22.23 7.85
C ALA A 233 9.65 22.74 7.22
N TRP A 234 10.45 21.84 6.65
CA TRP A 234 11.69 22.18 5.98
C TRP A 234 11.64 21.72 4.53
N PHE A 235 11.86 22.67 3.62
CA PHE A 235 11.95 22.44 2.19
C PHE A 235 13.40 22.69 1.77
N ALA A 236 14.17 21.63 1.53
CA ALA A 236 15.58 21.75 1.19
C ALA A 236 15.80 22.19 -0.27
N GLY A 237 14.97 21.67 -1.20
CA GLY A 237 14.95 22.03 -2.61
C GLY A 237 13.95 23.14 -2.95
N ALA A 238 13.60 23.23 -4.23
CA ALA A 238 12.59 24.18 -4.69
C ALA A 238 11.20 23.79 -4.17
N ALA A 239 10.39 24.78 -3.76
CA ALA A 239 9.03 24.57 -3.27
C ALA A 239 8.04 25.43 -4.05
N SER A 240 7.24 24.81 -4.91
CA SER A 240 6.22 25.50 -5.69
C SER A 240 4.84 25.28 -5.12
N PHE A 241 4.17 26.40 -4.80
CA PHE A 241 2.74 26.49 -4.51
C PHE A 241 2.02 27.28 -5.61
N ALA A 242 2.59 27.36 -6.81
CA ALA A 242 2.02 28.15 -7.91
C ALA A 242 0.57 27.73 -8.21
N GLY A 243 -0.35 28.68 -8.21
CA GLY A 243 -1.78 28.43 -8.42
C GLY A 243 -2.48 27.64 -7.32
N ALA A 244 -1.84 27.44 -6.16
CA ALA A 244 -2.46 26.75 -5.02
C ALA A 244 -3.67 27.53 -4.49
N TRP A 245 -4.61 26.80 -3.87
CA TRP A 245 -5.76 27.40 -3.21
C TRP A 245 -5.86 26.98 -1.76
N PHE A 246 -5.66 27.94 -0.86
CA PHE A 246 -5.84 27.81 0.58
C PHE A 246 -7.23 28.33 0.96
N ARG A 247 -8.22 27.44 1.00
CA ARG A 247 -9.58 27.83 1.43
C ARG A 247 -9.62 28.07 2.93
N GLY A 248 -9.12 27.11 3.72
CA GLY A 248 -8.89 27.28 5.15
C GLY A 248 -7.60 28.07 5.41
N ARG A 249 -7.33 28.35 6.70
CA ARG A 249 -6.08 29.03 7.10
C ARG A 249 -4.86 28.17 6.78
N GLU A 250 -3.82 28.80 6.28
CA GLU A 250 -2.45 28.28 6.24
C GLU A 250 -1.69 28.64 7.52
N ASP A 251 -0.69 27.83 7.87
CA ASP A 251 0.19 28.10 8.99
C ASP A 251 1.62 27.66 8.65
N PHE A 252 2.47 28.63 8.31
CA PHE A 252 3.87 28.44 7.96
C PHE A 252 4.82 28.89 9.09
N VAL A 253 4.35 28.99 10.34
CA VAL A 253 5.20 29.43 11.47
C VAL A 253 6.45 28.54 11.57
N ASP A 254 7.63 29.17 11.58
CA ASP A 254 8.94 28.54 11.60
C ASP A 254 9.24 27.59 10.42
N ALA A 255 8.48 27.66 9.32
CA ALA A 255 8.81 26.93 8.11
C ALA A 255 10.08 27.51 7.46
N ALA A 256 10.95 26.64 6.94
CA ALA A 256 12.21 27.03 6.33
C ALA A 256 12.28 26.58 4.86
N PHE A 257 12.52 27.54 3.97
CA PHE A 257 12.70 27.33 2.53
C PHE A 257 14.17 27.52 2.18
N GLY A 258 14.86 26.41 1.91
CA GLY A 258 16.29 26.40 1.56
C GLY A 258 16.57 26.60 0.07
N GLY A 259 15.60 26.28 -0.80
CA GLY A 259 15.64 26.55 -2.23
C GLY A 259 14.66 27.65 -2.66
N GLU A 260 14.55 27.86 -3.97
CA GLU A 260 13.59 28.81 -4.55
C GLU A 260 12.16 28.41 -4.18
N SER A 261 11.36 29.39 -3.73
CA SER A 261 9.95 29.16 -3.41
C SER A 261 9.06 30.08 -4.24
N SER A 262 7.98 29.51 -4.78
CA SER A 262 7.02 30.25 -5.59
C SER A 262 5.61 30.12 -5.05
N PHE A 263 4.94 31.25 -4.87
CA PHE A 263 3.53 31.36 -4.51
C PHE A 263 2.74 32.09 -5.59
N GLU A 264 3.25 32.12 -6.83
CA GLU A 264 2.63 32.83 -7.93
C GLU A 264 1.18 32.38 -8.15
N ASN A 265 0.25 33.33 -8.31
CA ASN A 265 -1.17 33.05 -8.52
C ASN A 265 -1.84 32.22 -7.40
N THR A 266 -1.24 32.14 -6.21
CA THR A 266 -1.84 31.51 -5.03
C THR A 266 -3.06 32.30 -4.57
N ARG A 267 -4.11 31.58 -4.18
CA ARG A 267 -5.38 32.17 -3.74
C ARG A 267 -5.67 31.80 -2.30
N PHE A 268 -6.14 32.78 -1.54
CA PHE A 268 -6.55 32.62 -0.15
C PHE A 268 -8.05 32.87 -0.03
N GLY A 269 -8.79 31.90 0.51
CA GLY A 269 -10.24 31.96 0.70
C GLY A 269 -10.68 32.76 1.93
N HIS A 270 -9.74 33.39 2.62
CA HIS A 270 -9.94 34.18 3.83
C HIS A 270 -9.12 35.47 3.77
N ARG A 271 -9.43 36.43 4.64
CA ARG A 271 -8.66 37.68 4.73
C ARG A 271 -7.23 37.39 5.18
N ILE A 272 -6.26 37.84 4.40
CA ILE A 272 -4.84 37.83 4.77
C ILE A 272 -4.59 39.13 5.54
N HIS A 273 -4.06 39.02 6.76
CA HIS A 273 -3.45 40.15 7.45
C HIS A 273 -1.97 40.11 7.08
N ALA A 274 -1.49 41.11 6.34
CA ALA A 274 -0.07 41.32 6.14
C ALA A 274 0.44 42.11 7.35
N ASP A 275 1.20 41.46 8.22
CA ASP A 275 2.04 42.12 9.22
C ASP A 275 3.49 42.13 8.73
#